data_AF-A0A2G4G2C5-F1
#
_entry.id   AF-A0A2G4G2C5-F1
#
_cell.length_a   1.000
_cell.length_b   1.000
_cell.length_c   1.000
_cell.angle_alpha   90.00
_cell.angle_beta   90.00
_cell.angle_gamma   90.00
#
_symmetry.space_group_name_H-M   'P 1'
#
loop_
_entity.id
_entity.type
_entity.pdbx_description
1 polymer ?
#
loop_
_entity_poly.entity_id
_entity_poly.type
_entity_poly.pdbx_seq_one_letter_code
_entity_poly.pdbx_strand_id
1 'polypeptide(L)'
;MSFDARSRERLQALGRSLPQPLPKPEPPQQSQTKATDKRHRVELEQNPEALFRELMQVSPDGKVPPHLMERLRELESRRQSATPAPAPSIAASPSKLRGRNTAGRADRRTAAEYGDLYTAFQQLLLEDEEDMPSAIDK
;
A
#
# COMPACT_ATOMS: atom_id res chain seq x y z
N MET A 1 -42.74 -50.14 19.89
CA MET A 1 -43.45 -48.97 20.46
C MET A 1 -44.15 -48.25 19.31
N SER A 2 -45.47 -48.38 19.20
CA SER A 2 -46.30 -47.76 18.15
C SER A 2 -46.92 -46.46 18.67
N PHE A 3 -46.94 -45.41 17.84
CA PHE A 3 -47.63 -44.16 18.16
C PHE A 3 -49.13 -44.30 17.86
N ASP A 4 -49.98 -44.16 18.87
CA ASP A 4 -51.44 -44.15 18.72
C ASP A 4 -51.91 -42.97 17.86
N ALA A 5 -53.04 -43.13 17.15
CA ALA A 5 -53.60 -42.10 16.27
C ALA A 5 -53.79 -40.73 16.97
N ARG A 6 -54.20 -40.75 18.24
CA ARG A 6 -54.34 -39.55 19.08
C ARG A 6 -53.01 -38.88 19.42
N SER A 7 -51.92 -39.65 19.50
CA SER A 7 -50.59 -39.09 19.77
C SER A 7 -50.04 -38.33 18.56
N ARG A 8 -50.38 -38.77 17.33
CA ARG A 8 -50.04 -38.06 16.09
C ARG A 8 -50.79 -36.73 15.96
N GLU A 9 -52.08 -36.73 16.26
CA GLU A 9 -52.91 -35.51 16.24
C GLU A 9 -52.39 -34.47 17.24
N ARG A 10 -52.04 -34.90 18.45
CA ARG A 10 -51.45 -34.03 19.47
C ARG A 10 -50.08 -33.47 19.04
N LEU A 11 -49.23 -34.28 18.40
CA LEU A 11 -47.94 -33.82 17.87
C LEU A 11 -48.11 -32.81 16.73
N GLN A 12 -49.12 -32.98 15.88
CA GLN A 12 -49.46 -32.01 14.83
C GLN A 12 -50.00 -30.72 15.43
N ALA A 13 -50.84 -30.80 16.47
CA ALA A 13 -51.35 -29.63 17.19
C ALA A 13 -50.25 -28.87 17.95
N LEU A 14 -49.20 -29.56 18.42
CA LEU A 14 -48.01 -28.96 19.02
C LEU A 14 -46.96 -28.55 17.97
N GLY A 15 -47.09 -29.04 16.74
CA GLY A 15 -46.28 -28.69 15.58
C GLY A 15 -46.59 -27.27 15.17
N ARG A 16 -45.87 -26.33 15.78
CA ARG A 16 -45.91 -24.89 15.51
C ARG A 16 -45.97 -24.69 13.98
N SER A 17 -47.05 -24.09 13.49
CA SER A 17 -47.12 -23.67 12.10
C SER A 17 -45.99 -22.68 11.86
N LEU A 18 -45.12 -23.00 10.88
CA LEU A 18 -44.10 -22.04 10.47
C LEU A 18 -44.83 -20.80 9.91
N PRO A 19 -44.46 -19.58 10.33
CA PRO A 19 -44.98 -18.38 9.67
C PRO A 19 -44.63 -18.45 8.17
N GLN A 20 -45.45 -17.78 7.34
CA GLN A 20 -45.21 -17.75 5.90
C GLN A 20 -43.77 -17.31 5.62
N PRO A 21 -43.07 -17.98 4.69
CA PRO A 21 -41.71 -17.61 4.35
C PRO A 21 -41.71 -16.16 3.87
N LEU A 22 -40.76 -15.37 4.38
CA LEU A 22 -40.57 -14.00 3.90
C LEU A 22 -40.40 -14.03 2.38
N PRO A 23 -40.94 -13.02 1.66
CA PRO A 23 -40.68 -12.92 0.23
C PRO A 23 -39.18 -12.97 0.00
N LYS A 24 -38.75 -13.85 -0.91
CA LYS A 24 -37.34 -13.89 -1.31
C LYS A 24 -36.97 -12.48 -1.74
N PRO A 25 -35.83 -11.93 -1.26
CA PRO A 25 -35.39 -10.63 -1.72
C PRO A 25 -35.39 -10.64 -3.23
N GLU A 26 -35.93 -9.59 -3.87
CA GLU A 26 -35.85 -9.48 -5.32
C GLU A 26 -34.41 -9.74 -5.74
N PRO A 27 -34.18 -10.60 -6.75
CA PRO A 27 -32.84 -10.73 -7.31
C PRO A 27 -32.38 -9.31 -7.60
N PRO A 28 -31.17 -8.91 -7.19
CA PRO A 28 -30.72 -7.54 -7.39
C PRO A 28 -30.96 -7.26 -8.86
N GLN A 29 -31.90 -6.35 -9.12
CA GLN A 29 -32.05 -5.80 -10.46
C GLN A 29 -30.63 -5.46 -10.88
N GLN A 30 -30.29 -5.83 -12.11
CA GLN A 30 -29.03 -5.51 -12.75
C GLN A 30 -28.92 -3.98 -12.79
N SER A 31 -28.62 -3.42 -11.63
CA SER A 31 -28.28 -2.04 -11.40
C SER A 31 -26.93 -1.99 -12.05
N GLN A 32 -26.96 -1.40 -13.24
CA GLN A 32 -25.80 -0.97 -13.99
C GLN A 32 -24.73 -0.54 -12.98
N THR A 33 -23.74 -1.41 -12.83
CA THR A 33 -22.47 -1.25 -12.12
C THR A 33 -22.35 -0.02 -11.23
N LYS A 34 -22.99 -0.03 -10.05
CA LYS A 34 -22.55 0.78 -8.90
C LYS A 34 -21.44 0.08 -8.10
N ALA A 35 -20.80 -0.93 -8.70
CA ALA A 35 -19.72 -1.71 -8.09
C ALA A 35 -18.38 -0.95 -8.07
N THR A 36 -18.28 0.19 -8.76
CA THR A 36 -17.11 1.08 -8.72
C THR A 36 -17.17 2.12 -7.61
N ASP A 37 -18.35 2.39 -7.04
CA ASP A 37 -18.56 3.50 -6.08
C ASP A 37 -17.99 3.24 -4.67
N LYS A 38 -17.46 2.05 -4.40
CA LYS A 38 -16.87 1.69 -3.09
C LYS A 38 -15.44 1.16 -3.18
N ARG A 39 -14.71 1.46 -4.26
CA ARG A 39 -13.27 1.15 -4.30
C ARG A 39 -12.53 2.25 -3.57
N HIS A 40 -11.75 1.89 -2.55
CA HIS A 40 -10.85 2.82 -1.90
C HIS A 40 -9.84 3.36 -2.94
N ARG A 41 -9.35 4.60 -2.79
CA ARG A 41 -8.48 5.19 -3.84
C ARG A 41 -7.17 4.37 -3.97
N VAL A 42 -6.73 3.74 -2.88
CA VAL A 42 -5.65 2.72 -2.83
C VAL A 42 -5.85 1.59 -3.85
N GLU A 43 -7.08 1.21 -4.16
CA GLU A 43 -7.37 0.14 -5.13
C GLU A 43 -7.42 0.63 -6.58
N LEU A 44 -7.47 1.94 -6.82
CA LEU A 44 -7.52 2.52 -8.16
C LEU A 44 -6.19 3.15 -8.57
N GLU A 45 -5.32 3.43 -7.60
CA GLU A 45 -4.04 4.08 -7.85
C GLU A 45 -3.07 3.17 -8.63
N GLN A 46 -2.45 3.77 -9.65
CA GLN A 46 -1.56 3.08 -10.59
C GLN A 46 -0.11 3.56 -10.46
N ASN A 47 0.11 4.70 -9.79
CA ASN A 47 1.45 5.17 -9.47
C ASN A 47 1.92 4.55 -8.14
N PRO A 48 3.05 3.82 -8.11
CA PRO A 48 3.54 3.18 -6.88
C PRO A 48 3.82 4.17 -5.76
N GLU A 49 4.32 5.38 -6.07
CA GLU A 49 4.62 6.39 -5.06
C GLU A 49 3.34 6.96 -4.42
N ALA A 50 2.29 7.16 -5.22
CA ALA A 50 1.00 7.65 -4.75
C ALA A 50 0.28 6.57 -3.93
N LEU A 51 0.33 5.31 -4.39
CA LEU A 51 -0.23 4.16 -3.71
C LEU A 51 0.38 4.01 -2.30
N PHE A 52 1.70 4.10 -2.19
CA PHE A 52 2.40 4.03 -0.90
C PHE A 52 2.00 5.17 0.05
N ARG A 53 1.92 6.42 -0.46
CA ARG A 53 1.49 7.56 0.35
C ARG A 53 0.08 7.39 0.87
N GLU A 54 -0.83 6.87 0.05
CA GLU A 54 -2.19 6.63 0.48
C GLU A 54 -2.27 5.52 1.52
N LEU A 55 -1.53 4.42 1.32
CA LEU A 55 -1.40 3.33 2.29
C LEU A 55 -0.95 3.85 3.67
N MET A 56 0.03 4.75 3.70
CA MET A 56 0.49 5.41 4.94
C MET A 56 -0.59 6.28 5.60
N GLN A 57 -1.48 6.90 4.82
CA GLN A 57 -2.57 7.73 5.35
C GLN A 57 -3.73 6.89 5.88
N VAL A 58 -4.06 5.78 5.23
CA VAL A 58 -5.19 4.93 5.64
C VAL A 58 -4.81 3.88 6.69
N SER A 59 -3.53 3.58 6.86
CA SER A 59 -3.02 2.62 7.85
C SER A 59 -2.20 3.31 8.93
N PRO A 60 -2.85 3.95 9.94
CA PRO A 60 -2.15 4.52 11.09
C PRO A 60 -1.44 3.44 11.93
N ASP A 61 -1.93 2.21 11.89
CA ASP A 61 -1.37 1.05 12.60
C ASP A 61 -0.21 0.37 11.84
N GLY A 62 0.11 0.81 10.62
CA GLY A 62 1.14 0.21 9.76
C GLY A 62 0.82 -1.20 9.23
N LYS A 63 -0.40 -1.71 9.47
CA LYS A 63 -0.86 -2.99 8.92
C LYS A 63 -1.46 -2.79 7.53
N VAL A 64 -0.83 -3.39 6.52
CA VAL A 64 -1.27 -3.31 5.12
C VAL A 64 -1.71 -4.70 4.63
N PRO A 65 -2.89 -4.83 4.00
CA PRO A 65 -3.31 -6.09 3.36
C PRO A 65 -2.29 -6.62 2.34
N PRO A 66 -2.07 -7.95 2.28
CA PRO A 66 -1.01 -8.55 1.47
C PRO A 66 -1.13 -8.24 -0.02
N HIS A 67 -2.35 -8.24 -0.56
CA HIS A 67 -2.60 -7.94 -1.97
C HIS A 67 -2.23 -6.51 -2.39
N LEU A 68 -2.27 -5.53 -1.48
CA LEU A 68 -1.85 -4.16 -1.77
C LEU A 68 -0.32 -4.03 -1.82
N MET A 69 0.39 -4.79 -0.99
CA MET A 69 1.85 -4.88 -1.03
C MET A 69 2.34 -5.60 -2.29
N GLU A 70 1.69 -6.70 -2.68
CA GLU A 70 1.97 -7.40 -3.93
C GLU A 70 1.79 -6.49 -5.14
N ARG A 71 0.69 -5.73 -5.17
CA ARG A 71 0.44 -4.74 -6.22
C ARG A 71 1.48 -3.62 -6.25
N LEU A 72 1.86 -3.09 -5.09
CA LEU A 72 2.91 -2.06 -5.00
C LEU A 72 4.22 -2.57 -5.61
N ARG A 73 4.60 -3.82 -5.28
CA ARG A 73 5.79 -4.49 -5.83
C ARG A 73 5.68 -4.70 -7.34
N GLU A 74 4.52 -5.10 -7.84
CA GLU A 74 4.29 -5.28 -9.28
C GLU A 74 4.47 -3.95 -10.03
N LEU A 75 3.85 -2.87 -9.55
CA LEU A 75 3.96 -1.53 -10.15
C LEU A 75 5.39 -1.00 -10.12
N GLU A 76 6.12 -1.22 -9.02
CA GLU A 76 7.52 -0.85 -8.91
C GLU A 76 8.39 -1.65 -9.88
N SER A 77 8.24 -2.98 -9.92
CA SER A 77 9.00 -3.85 -10.81
C SER A 77 8.78 -3.48 -12.28
N ARG A 78 7.53 -3.15 -12.66
CA ARG A 78 7.20 -2.67 -13.99
C ARG A 78 7.90 -1.36 -14.32
N ARG A 79 7.98 -0.42 -13.39
CA ARG A 79 8.72 0.85 -13.56
C ARG A 79 10.23 0.60 -13.74
N GLN A 80 10.80 -0.29 -12.93
CA GLN A 80 12.22 -0.67 -13.03
C GLN A 80 12.54 -1.32 -14.39
N SER A 81 11.66 -2.20 -14.88
CA SER A 81 11.83 -2.87 -16.18
C SER A 81 11.64 -1.95 -17.40
N ALA A 82 10.95 -0.82 -17.24
CA ALA A 82 10.63 0.11 -18.32
C ALA A 82 11.68 1.23 -18.53
N THR A 83 12.82 1.18 -17.85
CA THR A 83 13.86 2.23 -17.97
C THR A 83 15.17 1.66 -18.55
N PRO A 84 15.68 2.16 -19.69
CA PRO A 84 17.10 2.09 -19.98
C PRO A 84 17.86 3.19 -19.20
N ALA A 85 18.95 2.77 -18.53
CA ALA A 85 20.09 3.56 -18.04
C ALA A 85 19.95 4.38 -16.73
N PRO A 86 21.07 4.56 -15.99
CA PRO A 86 21.11 4.79 -14.55
C PRO A 86 20.98 6.28 -14.16
N ALA A 87 20.76 6.48 -12.86
CA ALA A 87 20.72 7.78 -12.18
C ALA A 87 21.91 8.70 -12.55
N PRO A 88 21.76 10.04 -12.47
CA PRO A 88 22.90 10.93 -12.59
C PRO A 88 23.82 10.73 -11.37
N SER A 89 24.97 10.10 -11.61
CA SER A 89 26.09 10.06 -10.68
C SER A 89 26.49 11.50 -10.35
N ILE A 90 26.40 11.86 -9.07
CA ILE A 90 26.81 13.15 -8.54
C ILE A 90 28.34 13.14 -8.37
N ALA A 91 29.08 12.94 -9.45
CA ALA A 91 30.52 13.10 -9.46
C ALA A 91 30.83 14.61 -9.49
N ALA A 92 31.39 15.10 -8.39
CA ALA A 92 31.79 16.48 -8.20
C ALA A 92 32.74 16.98 -9.31
N SER A 93 32.35 18.05 -10.01
CA SER A 93 33.28 18.97 -10.67
C SER A 93 32.63 20.37 -10.78
N PRO A 94 33.31 21.45 -10.34
CA PRO A 94 32.70 22.77 -10.25
C PRO A 94 32.86 23.51 -11.58
N SER A 95 32.00 23.22 -12.56
CA SER A 95 31.90 24.03 -13.77
C SER A 95 30.74 25.02 -13.63
N LYS A 96 31.08 26.30 -13.52
CA LYS A 96 30.15 27.42 -13.55
C LYS A 96 29.45 27.45 -14.92
N LEU A 97 28.24 26.94 -15.01
CA LEU A 97 27.35 27.20 -16.14
C LEU A 97 26.06 27.84 -15.66
N ARG A 98 25.96 29.11 -16.04
CA ARG A 98 24.84 30.03 -15.89
C ARG A 98 23.68 29.50 -16.75
N GLY A 99 22.92 28.57 -16.20
CA GLY A 99 21.64 28.11 -16.74
C GLY A 99 20.53 28.55 -15.80
N ARG A 100 19.49 29.17 -16.33
CA ARG A 100 18.30 29.59 -15.58
C ARG A 100 17.35 28.39 -15.51
N ASN A 101 17.55 27.54 -14.52
CA ASN A 101 16.65 26.48 -14.09
C ASN A 101 16.21 26.79 -12.66
N THR A 102 14.98 27.28 -12.49
CA THR A 102 14.37 27.59 -11.18
C THR A 102 13.84 26.33 -10.51
N ALA A 103 14.68 25.29 -10.41
CA ALA A 103 14.43 24.11 -9.60
C ALA A 103 15.60 23.98 -8.62
N GLY A 104 15.35 24.25 -7.34
CA GLY A 104 16.26 23.88 -6.25
C GLY A 104 17.50 24.76 -6.08
N ARG A 105 17.35 26.09 -6.00
CA ARG A 105 18.38 26.88 -5.30
C ARG A 105 18.31 26.45 -3.84
N ALA A 106 19.34 25.76 -3.34
CA ALA A 106 19.47 25.44 -1.94
C ALA A 106 19.17 26.70 -1.13
N ASP A 107 18.14 26.65 -0.28
CA ASP A 107 17.83 27.77 0.59
C ASP A 107 19.02 27.92 1.54
N ARG A 108 19.71 29.06 1.43
CA ARG A 108 20.94 29.34 2.18
C ARG A 108 20.71 29.27 3.69
N ARG A 109 19.46 29.42 4.14
CA ARG A 109 19.05 29.22 5.55
C ARG A 109 19.05 27.75 5.92
N THR A 110 18.41 26.89 5.11
CA THR A 110 18.45 25.44 5.33
C THR A 110 19.86 24.87 5.25
N ALA A 111 20.71 25.38 4.35
CA ALA A 111 22.11 24.96 4.28
C ALA A 111 22.93 25.34 5.53
N ALA A 112 22.53 26.39 6.26
CA ALA A 112 23.16 26.79 7.52
C ALA A 112 22.59 26.03 8.72
N GLU A 113 21.27 25.79 8.76
CA GLU A 113 20.59 25.10 9.86
C GLU A 113 20.89 23.60 9.89
N TYR A 114 21.04 22.96 8.72
CA TYR A 114 21.22 21.52 8.60
C TYR A 114 22.65 21.14 8.15
N GLY A 115 23.59 22.08 8.16
CA GLY A 115 24.98 21.85 7.77
C GLY A 115 25.66 20.81 8.65
N ASP A 116 25.56 20.99 9.98
CA ASP A 116 26.15 20.07 10.96
C ASP A 116 25.53 18.66 10.87
N LEU A 117 24.22 18.59 10.63
CA LEU A 117 23.48 17.34 10.46
C LEU A 117 23.91 16.61 9.18
N TYR A 118 24.18 17.34 8.10
CA TYR A 118 24.67 16.77 6.86
C TYR A 118 26.10 16.24 6.98
N THR A 119 26.98 16.92 7.74
CA THR A 119 28.32 16.39 8.06
C THR A 119 28.26 15.18 8.99
N ALA A 120 27.41 15.20 10.02
CA ALA A 120 27.24 14.06 10.92
C ALA A 120 26.70 12.83 10.17
N PHE A 121 25.74 13.01 9.26
CA PHE A 121 25.24 11.93 8.42
C PHE A 121 26.33 11.36 7.50
N GLN A 122 27.16 12.21 6.89
CA GLN A 122 28.29 11.72 6.10
C GLN A 122 29.32 10.96 6.93
N GLN A 123 29.61 11.41 8.16
CA GLN A 123 30.51 10.68 9.05
C GLN A 123 29.94 9.31 9.43
N LEU A 124 28.64 9.21 9.72
CA LEU A 124 27.97 7.94 10.00
C LEU A 124 28.09 6.95 8.82
N LEU A 125 27.93 7.43 7.58
CA LEU A 125 28.09 6.60 6.38
C LEU A 125 29.52 6.07 6.22
N LEU A 126 30.53 6.82 6.68
CA LEU A 126 31.93 6.42 6.60
C LEU A 126 32.32 5.51 7.77
N GLU A 127 31.76 5.69 8.97
CA GLU A 127 31.98 4.79 10.12
C GLU A 127 31.49 3.36 9.83
N ASP A 128 30.38 3.19 9.09
CA ASP A 128 29.88 1.85 8.70
C ASP A 128 30.77 1.12 7.67
N GLU A 129 31.68 1.83 6.96
CA GLU A 129 32.65 1.19 6.05
C GLU A 129 33.93 0.72 6.78
N GLU A 130 34.25 1.27 7.96
CA GLU A 130 35.45 0.91 8.73
C GLU A 130 35.30 -0.42 9.50
N ASP A 131 34.06 -0.88 9.76
CA ASP A 131 33.76 -2.10 10.50
C ASP A 131 33.55 -3.35 9.60
N MET A 132 33.87 -3.25 8.30
CA MET A 132 34.00 -4.44 7.44
C MET A 132 35.40 -5.05 7.63
N PRO A 133 35.54 -6.20 8.33
CA PRO A 133 36.82 -6.88 8.39
C PRO A 133 37.24 -7.23 6.97
N SER A 134 38.45 -6.81 6.61
CA SER A 134 39.18 -7.14 5.38
C SER A 134 39.39 -8.65 5.27
N ALA A 135 38.32 -9.38 4.95
CA ALA A 135 38.38 -10.77 4.57
C ALA A 135 38.70 -10.83 3.07
N ILE A 136 39.97 -10.64 2.69
CA ILE A 136 40.63 -11.31 1.57
C ILE A 136 42.14 -11.26 1.87
N ASP A 137 42.58 -12.27 2.60
CA ASP A 137 43.94 -12.80 2.53
C ASP A 137 43.93 -13.84 1.38
N LYS A 138 44.62 -13.54 0.27
CA LYS A 138 45.39 -14.47 -0.58
C LYS A 138 45.92 -13.80 -1.84
#